data_AF-A0A1A8HJK9-F1
#
_entry.id   AF-A0A1A8HJK9-F1
#
_cell.length_a   1.000
_cell.length_b   1.000
_cell.length_c   1.000
_cell.angle_alpha   90.00
_cell.angle_beta   90.00
_cell.angle_gamma   90.00
#
_symmetry.space_group_name_H-M   'P 1'
#
loop_
_entity.id
_entity.type
_entity.pdbx_description
1 polymer ?
#
loop_
_entity_poly.entity_id
_entity_poly.type
_entity_poly.pdbx_seq_one_letter_code
_entity_poly.pdbx_strand_id
1 'polypeptide(L)' 'CVRCAVVGNGGILRGSRQGKNIDSHDFIFRMNGAVMKGFEEDVGTKISFYGLTANTLKNSLS' A
#
# COMPACT_ATOMS: atom_id res chain seq x y z
N CYS A 1 -12.54 18.28 4.51
CA CYS A 1 -11.27 18.26 3.75
C CYS A 1 -10.95 16.82 3.44
N VAL A 2 -10.46 16.49 2.24
CA VAL A 2 -10.09 15.12 1.87
C VAL A 2 -8.61 14.89 2.17
N ARG A 3 -8.28 13.78 2.84
CA ARG A 3 -6.92 13.37 3.19
C ARG A 3 -6.59 12.07 2.45
N CYS A 4 -5.41 12.03 1.83
CA CYS A 4 -4.96 10.88 1.06
C CYS A 4 -3.65 10.35 1.64
N ALA A 5 -3.49 9.03 1.61
CA ALA A 5 -2.20 8.38 1.82
C ALA A 5 -1.76 7.67 0.54
N VAL A 6 -0.51 7.91 0.13
CA VAL A 6 0.13 7.22 -0.99
C VAL A 6 1.19 6.29 -0.40
N VAL A 7 1.00 4.98 -0.58
CA VAL A 7 1.82 3.95 0.05
C VAL A 7 2.69 3.29 -1.02
N GLY A 8 4.00 3.55 -0.95
CA GLY A 8 5.01 2.83 -1.72
C GLY A 8 5.42 1.50 -1.06
N ASN A 9 6.26 0.72 -1.73
CA ASN A 9 6.67 -0.62 -1.28
C ASN A 9 8.08 -0.64 -0.64
N GLY A 10 8.51 0.48 -0.06
CA GLY A 10 9.84 0.62 0.53
C GLY A 10 9.99 -0.16 1.84
N GLY A 11 11.15 -0.78 2.05
CA GLY A 11 11.44 -1.60 3.23
C GLY A 11 11.38 -0.85 4.58
N ILE A 12 11.37 0.50 4.56
CA ILE A 12 11.22 1.34 5.75
C ILE A 12 9.89 1.12 6.48
N LEU A 13 8.85 0.62 5.79
CA LEU A 13 7.56 0.33 6.41
C LEU A 13 7.60 -0.90 7.32
N ARG A 14 8.59 -1.80 7.15
CA ARG A 14 8.67 -3.04 7.93
C ARG A 14 8.94 -2.76 9.41
N GLY A 15 8.03 -3.18 10.28
CA GLY A 15 8.05 -2.93 11.72
C GLY A 15 7.65 -1.50 12.13
N SER A 16 7.19 -0.67 11.19
CA SER A 16 6.83 0.74 11.44
C SER A 16 5.49 0.91 12.17
N ARG A 17 4.62 -0.12 12.13
CA ARG A 17 3.26 -0.10 12.70
C ARG A 17 2.38 1.05 12.21
N GLN A 18 2.62 1.56 11.00
CA GLN A 18 1.90 2.70 10.42
C GLN A 18 0.52 2.34 9.87
N GLY A 19 0.13 1.06 9.85
CA GLY A 19 -1.07 0.60 9.13
C GLY A 19 -2.35 1.31 9.55
N LYS A 20 -2.56 1.53 10.86
CA LYS A 20 -3.73 2.28 11.36
C LYS A 20 -3.72 3.76 10.97
N ASN A 21 -2.55 4.38 10.96
CA ASN A 21 -2.37 5.79 10.56
C ASN A 21 -2.58 5.96 9.04
N ILE A 22 -2.13 4.97 8.24
CA ILE A 22 -2.43 4.92 6.81
C ILE A 22 -3.95 4.80 6.62
N ASP A 23 -4.57 3.79 7.22
CA ASP A 23 -6.00 3.48 7.02
C ASP A 23 -6.95 4.58 7.54
N SER A 24 -6.49 5.52 8.37
CA SER A 24 -7.30 6.67 8.81
C SER A 24 -7.49 7.77 7.75
N HIS A 25 -6.86 7.66 6.57
CA HIS A 25 -7.06 8.60 5.47
C HIS A 25 -8.31 8.25 4.64
N ASP A 26 -8.91 9.24 4.00
CA ASP A 26 -10.14 9.06 3.20
C ASP A 26 -9.90 8.15 1.99
N PHE A 27 -8.78 8.37 1.28
CA PHE A 27 -8.36 7.56 0.12
C PHE A 27 -6.94 7.02 0.26
N ILE A 28 -6.74 5.76 -0.14
CA ILE A 28 -5.44 5.09 -0.11
C ILE A 28 -5.04 4.68 -1.53
N PHE A 29 -3.86 5.16 -1.95
CA PHE A 29 -3.24 4.78 -3.22
C PHE A 29 -2.13 3.77 -2.95
N ARG A 30 -2.19 2.64 -3.65
CA ARG A 30 -1.15 1.59 -3.64
C ARG A 30 -0.68 1.31 -5.06
N MET A 31 0.50 0.73 -5.20
CA MET A 31 1.10 0.52 -6.52
C MET A 31 1.87 -0.80 -6.63
N ASN A 32 1.94 -1.32 -7.86
CA ASN A 32 2.83 -2.42 -8.25
C ASN A 32 2.57 -3.73 -7.49
N GLY A 33 3.53 -4.21 -6.69
CA GLY A 33 3.42 -5.42 -5.85
C GLY A 33 3.26 -5.08 -4.37
N ALA A 34 2.23 -4.29 -4.03
CA ALA A 34 1.99 -3.87 -2.65
C ALA A 34 1.43 -5.03 -1.81
N VAL A 35 2.32 -5.83 -1.23
CA VAL A 35 1.97 -6.96 -0.36
C VAL A 35 1.43 -6.45 0.96
N MET A 36 0.18 -6.77 1.28
CA MET A 36 -0.46 -6.44 2.56
C MET A 36 -0.55 -7.64 3.50
N LYS A 37 -0.77 -8.84 2.96
CA LYS A 37 -0.95 -10.04 3.78
C LYS A 37 0.29 -10.33 4.62
N GLY A 38 0.13 -10.36 5.93
CA GLY A 38 1.24 -10.53 6.89
C GLY A 38 2.00 -9.24 7.23
N PHE A 39 1.59 -8.10 6.69
CA PHE A 39 2.16 -6.77 6.93
C PHE A 39 1.09 -5.74 7.29
N GLU A 40 -0.14 -6.14 7.60
CA GLU A 40 -1.28 -5.26 7.81
C GLU A 40 -1.03 -4.24 8.93
N GLU A 41 -0.28 -4.62 9.97
CA GLU A 41 0.09 -3.71 11.06
C GLU A 41 0.98 -2.55 10.56
N ASP A 42 1.82 -2.81 9.57
CA ASP A 42 2.77 -1.86 9.01
C ASP A 42 2.16 -1.02 7.90
N VAL A 43 1.43 -1.66 6.98
CA VAL A 43 0.99 -1.03 5.72
C VAL A 43 -0.51 -0.81 5.63
N GLY A 44 -1.29 -1.30 6.59
CA GLY A 44 -2.75 -1.20 6.58
C GLY A 44 -3.42 -2.15 5.61
N THR A 45 -4.74 -2.03 5.50
CA THR A 45 -5.59 -2.94 4.71
C THR A 45 -6.44 -2.21 3.68
N LYS A 46 -6.64 -0.90 3.84
CA LYS A 46 -7.51 -0.12 2.96
C LYS A 46 -6.83 0.12 1.61
N ILE A 47 -7.63 -0.02 0.54
CA ILE A 47 -7.25 0.33 -0.84
C ILE A 47 -8.42 1.09 -1.46
N SER A 48 -8.13 2.26 -2.03
CA SER A 48 -9.08 3.01 -2.85
C SER A 48 -8.67 3.00 -4.32
N PHE A 49 -7.37 3.10 -4.59
CA PHE A 49 -6.80 3.09 -5.93
C PHE A 49 -5.58 2.20 -5.99
N TYR A 50 -5.44 1.44 -7.08
CA TYR A 50 -4.30 0.56 -7.32
C TYR A 50 -3.67 0.87 -8.68
N GLY A 51 -2.46 1.46 -8.67
CA GLY A 51 -1.70 1.79 -9.87
C GLY A 51 -0.77 0.66 -10.28
N LEU A 52 -0.82 0.23 -11.54
CA LEU A 52 0.10 -0.77 -12.08
C LEU A 52 0.38 -0.51 -13.56
N THR A 53 1.55 -0.95 -14.02
CA THR A 53 1.79 -1.14 -15.46
C THR A 53 1.65 -2.62 -15.81
N ALA A 54 1.26 -2.94 -17.05
CA ALA A 54 1.14 -4.32 -17.50
C ALA A 54 2.47 -5.09 -17.37
N ASN A 55 3.61 -4.41 -17.57
CA ASN A 55 4.93 -5.00 -17.40
C ASN A 55 5.22 -5.37 -15.94
N THR A 56 4.96 -4.44 -15.00
CA THR A 56 5.19 -4.70 -13.57
C THR A 56 4.26 -5.77 -13.03
N LEU A 57 3.01 -5.83 -13.50
CA LEU A 57 2.07 -6.89 -13.12
C LEU A 57 2.60 -8.26 -13.52
N LYS A 58 3.05 -8.42 -14.77
CA LYS A 58 3.65 -9.68 -15.24
C LYS A 58 4.83 -10.06 -14.36
N ASN A 59 5.76 -9.13 -14.12
CA ASN A 59 6.96 -9.39 -13.31
C ASN A 59 6.64 -9.71 -11.84
N SER A 60 5.50 -9.24 -11.31
CA SER A 60 5.10 -9.50 -9.92
C SER A 60 4.35 -10.84 -9.76
N LEU A 61 3.92 -11.46 -10.87
CA LEU A 61 3.22 -12.75 -10.91
C LEU A 61 4.11 -13.88 -11.45
N SER A 62 5.30 -13.55 -11.95
CA SER A 62 6.31 -14.50 -12.45
C SER A 62 7.14 -15.02 -11.28
#